data_AF-A0A173TW68-F1
#
_entry.id   AF-A0A173TW68-F1
#
_cell.length_a   1.000
_cell.length_b   1.000
_cell.length_c   1.000
_cell.angle_alpha   90.00
_cell.angle_beta   90.00
_cell.angle_gamma   90.00
#
_symmetry.space_group_name_H-M   'P 1'
#
loop_
_entity.id
_entity.type
_entity.pdbx_description
1 polymer ?
#
loop_
_entity_poly.entity_id
_entity_poly.type
_entity_poly.pdbx_seq_one_letter_code
_entity_poly.pdbx_strand_id
1 'polypeptide(L)'
;MAKYVKKPVEIEAITFDELMRIGAENADTVVNGMPVKFMYNGYVIRQYDSNSYTIPTLEGDFLMTKDDMLITGVNGEIYPCKKEIFEKTYEKCIEKSIV
;
A
#
# COMPACT_ATOMS: atom_id res chain seq x y z
N MET A 1 -22.63 29.85 9.13
CA MET A 1 -21.84 28.98 8.22
C MET A 1 -21.81 27.59 8.82
N ALA A 2 -21.99 26.54 8.01
CA ALA A 2 -21.91 25.17 8.51
C ALA A 2 -20.44 24.71 8.59
N LYS A 3 -20.10 23.97 9.65
CA LYS A 3 -18.78 23.34 9.85
C LYS A 3 -18.96 21.83 9.75
N TYR A 4 -18.02 21.15 9.11
CA TYR A 4 -18.06 19.69 8.91
C TYR A 4 -16.74 19.08 9.37
N VAL A 5 -16.79 17.82 9.84
CA VAL A 5 -15.63 17.00 10.22
C VAL A 5 -15.59 15.76 9.33
N LYS A 6 -14.40 15.28 8.97
CA LYS A 6 -14.24 14.06 8.17
C LYS A 6 -14.75 12.86 8.99
N LYS A 7 -15.47 11.94 8.35
CA LYS A 7 -15.85 10.67 8.99
C LYS A 7 -14.58 9.86 9.31
N PRO A 8 -14.49 9.21 10.47
CA PRO A 8 -13.43 8.24 10.72
C PRO A 8 -13.60 7.08 9.74
N VAL A 9 -12.48 6.63 9.18
CA VAL A 9 -12.44 5.58 8.17
C VAL A 9 -11.27 4.66 8.52
N GLU A 10 -11.55 3.37 8.58
CA GLU A 10 -10.54 2.33 8.71
C GLU A 10 -9.97 2.01 7.32
N ILE A 11 -8.65 1.83 7.25
CA ILE A 11 -7.93 1.48 6.03
C ILE A 11 -7.00 0.31 6.30
N GLU A 12 -6.61 -0.39 5.24
CA GLU A 12 -5.54 -1.38 5.29
C GLU A 12 -4.25 -0.76 4.80
N ALA A 13 -3.12 -1.16 5.38
CA ALA A 13 -1.82 -0.77 4.89
C ALA A 13 -0.82 -1.90 5.08
N ILE A 14 0.04 -2.11 4.08
CA ILE A 14 1.12 -3.09 4.11
C ILE A 14 2.47 -2.41 3.87
N THR A 15 3.52 -3.02 4.39
CA THR A 15 4.89 -2.60 4.16
C THR A 15 5.39 -3.04 2.78
N PHE A 16 6.51 -2.47 2.34
CA PHE A 16 7.21 -2.93 1.14
C PHE A 16 7.57 -4.42 1.18
N ASP A 17 8.02 -4.93 2.34
CA ASP A 17 8.40 -6.34 2.48
C ASP A 17 7.19 -7.27 2.38
N GLU A 18 6.04 -6.86 2.92
CA GLU A 18 4.78 -7.60 2.77
C GLU A 18 4.31 -7.61 1.31
N LEU A 19 4.38 -6.46 0.62
CA LEU A 19 4.08 -6.38 -0.81
C LEU A 19 4.99 -7.31 -1.63
N MET A 20 6.29 -7.35 -1.33
CA MET A 20 7.22 -8.28 -1.99
C MET A 20 6.85 -9.74 -1.76
N ARG A 21 6.47 -10.11 -0.53
CA ARG A 21 6.06 -11.49 -0.22
C ARG A 21 4.80 -11.88 -0.97
N ILE A 22 3.77 -11.03 -0.94
CA ILE A 22 2.52 -11.23 -1.69
C ILE A 22 2.81 -11.33 -3.19
N GLY A 23 3.67 -10.46 -3.71
CA GLY A 23 4.07 -10.50 -5.10
C GLY A 23 4.81 -11.78 -5.47
N ALA A 24 5.69 -12.29 -4.62
CA ALA A 24 6.47 -13.50 -4.87
C ALA A 24 5.60 -14.76 -4.92
N GLU A 25 4.49 -14.78 -4.19
CA GLU A 25 3.49 -15.86 -4.24
C GLU A 25 2.69 -15.86 -5.55
N ASN A 26 2.61 -14.71 -6.24
CA ASN A 26 1.69 -14.49 -7.37
C ASN A 26 2.39 -14.04 -8.67
N ALA A 27 3.73 -14.04 -8.73
CA ALA A 27 4.49 -13.58 -9.89
C ALA A 27 5.02 -14.72 -10.75
N ASP A 28 4.92 -14.56 -12.07
CA ASP A 28 5.53 -15.47 -13.04
C ASP A 28 7.07 -15.36 -13.06
N THR A 29 7.62 -14.24 -12.62
CA THR A 29 9.05 -13.95 -12.69
C THR A 29 9.53 -13.17 -11.49
N VAL A 30 10.59 -13.68 -10.86
CA VAL A 30 11.27 -13.08 -9.71
C VAL A 30 12.75 -12.94 -10.06
N VAL A 31 13.29 -11.72 -9.97
CA VAL A 31 14.71 -11.42 -10.24
C VAL A 31 15.33 -10.86 -8.97
N ASN A 32 16.43 -11.46 -8.51
CA ASN A 32 17.12 -11.09 -7.26
C ASN A 32 16.18 -11.06 -6.04
N GLY A 33 15.20 -11.98 -6.00
CA GLY A 33 14.21 -12.04 -4.93
C GLY A 33 13.08 -11.02 -5.04
N MET A 34 13.07 -10.19 -6.09
CA MET A 34 12.04 -9.18 -6.33
C MET A 34 11.12 -9.60 -7.48
N PRO A 35 9.82 -9.77 -7.24
CA PRO A 35 8.81 -9.97 -8.29
C PRO A 35 8.87 -8.88 -9.36
N VAL A 36 9.01 -9.25 -10.63
CA VAL A 36 9.10 -8.27 -11.72
C VAL A 36 7.73 -7.64 -12.01
N LYS A 37 6.67 -8.43 -11.92
CA LYS A 37 5.30 -8.02 -12.20
C LYS A 37 4.31 -8.96 -11.51
N PHE A 38 3.31 -8.40 -10.84
CA PHE A 38 2.23 -9.17 -10.20
C PHE A 38 0.98 -8.31 -10.02
N MET A 39 -0.13 -8.94 -9.64
CA MET A 39 -1.39 -8.26 -9.33
C MET A 39 -1.51 -8.02 -7.83
N TYR A 40 -1.93 -6.82 -7.43
CA TYR A 40 -2.31 -6.49 -6.06
C TYR A 40 -3.57 -5.64 -6.08
N ASN A 41 -4.63 -6.10 -5.41
CA ASN A 41 -5.93 -5.43 -5.34
C ASN A 41 -6.49 -4.95 -6.69
N GLY A 42 -6.30 -5.74 -7.76
CA GLY A 42 -6.74 -5.38 -9.12
C GLY A 42 -5.78 -4.49 -9.91
N TYR A 43 -4.67 -4.05 -9.32
CA TYR A 43 -3.64 -3.25 -9.97
C TYR A 43 -2.43 -4.09 -10.38
N VAL A 44 -1.83 -3.75 -11.53
CA VAL A 44 -0.58 -4.36 -11.99
C VAL A 44 0.58 -3.61 -11.35
N ILE A 45 1.26 -4.25 -10.40
CA ILE A 45 2.47 -3.74 -9.78
C ILE A 45 3.67 -4.16 -10.62
N ARG A 46 4.61 -3.24 -10.85
CA ARG A 46 5.80 -3.48 -11.68
C ARG A 46 7.04 -3.05 -10.95
N GLN A 47 8.06 -3.89 -10.99
CA GLN A 47 9.39 -3.50 -10.55
C GLN A 47 9.87 -2.31 -11.38
N TYR A 48 10.33 -1.26 -10.72
CA TYR A 48 10.95 -0.10 -11.36
C TYR A 48 12.47 -0.24 -11.37
N ASP A 49 13.05 -0.55 -10.21
CA ASP A 49 14.47 -0.86 -10.05
C ASP A 49 14.69 -1.93 -8.96
N SER A 50 15.93 -2.13 -8.51
CA SER A 50 16.26 -3.13 -7.49
C SER A 50 15.65 -2.87 -6.10
N ASN A 51 15.06 -1.70 -5.85
CA ASN A 51 14.59 -1.26 -4.54
C ASN A 51 13.21 -0.57 -4.58
N SER A 52 12.50 -0.57 -5.71
CA SER A 52 11.24 0.15 -5.84
C SER A 52 10.24 -0.48 -6.82
N TYR A 53 8.97 -0.24 -6.53
CA TYR A 53 7.85 -0.62 -7.38
C TYR A 53 7.14 0.62 -7.93
N THR A 54 6.68 0.52 -9.17
CA THR A 54 5.66 1.42 -9.72
C THR A 54 4.29 0.96 -9.25
N ILE A 55 3.60 1.85 -8.54
CA ILE A 55 2.23 1.69 -8.05
C ILE A 55 1.32 2.58 -8.92
N PRO A 56 0.41 2.00 -9.71
CA PRO A 56 -0.58 2.78 -10.43
C PRO A 56 -1.63 3.31 -9.45
N THR A 57 -1.77 4.63 -9.38
CA THR A 57 -2.76 5.33 -8.54
C THR A 57 -3.74 6.11 -9.41
N LEU A 58 -4.77 6.74 -8.83
CA LEU A 58 -5.75 7.54 -9.60
C LEU A 58 -5.13 8.82 -10.18
N GLU A 59 -4.05 9.30 -9.58
CA GLU A 59 -3.31 10.51 -9.94
C GLU A 59 -2.11 10.20 -10.85
N GLY A 60 -1.90 8.92 -11.18
CA GLY A 60 -0.81 8.44 -12.02
C GLY A 60 0.10 7.45 -11.30
N ASP A 61 1.22 7.14 -11.93
CA ASP A 61 2.19 6.17 -11.42
C ASP A 61 3.09 6.79 -10.35
N PHE A 62 3.15 6.16 -9.17
CA PHE A 62 4.01 6.57 -8.07
C PHE A 62 5.02 5.47 -7.73
N LEU A 63 6.17 5.87 -7.21
CA LEU A 63 7.17 4.93 -6.72
C LEU A 63 6.94 4.61 -5.24
N MET A 64 6.99 3.32 -4.92
CA MET A 64 7.02 2.82 -3.55
C MET A 64 8.40 2.22 -3.27
N THR A 65 8.99 2.60 -2.13
CA THR A 65 10.23 2.01 -1.62
C THR A 65 10.02 1.40 -0.22
N LYS A 66 11.09 0.85 0.36
CA LYS A 66 11.11 0.36 1.74
C LYS A 66 10.73 1.40 2.81
N ASP A 67 10.77 2.69 2.47
CA ASP A 67 10.44 3.79 3.40
C ASP A 67 8.95 4.20 3.31
N ASP A 68 8.16 3.45 2.53
CA ASP A 68 6.75 3.66 2.31
C ASP A 68 5.90 2.51 2.89
N MET A 69 4.64 2.85 3.19
CA MET A 69 3.51 1.97 3.38
C MET A 69 2.67 2.01 2.11
N LEU A 70 2.14 0.87 1.65
CA LEU A 70 1.10 0.82 0.62
C LEU A 70 -0.26 0.83 1.32
N ILE A 71 -0.97 1.95 1.22
CA ILE A 71 -2.33 2.09 1.73
C ILE A 71 -3.32 1.56 0.70
N THR A 72 -4.33 0.83 1.17
CA THR A 72 -5.54 0.52 0.41
C THR A 72 -6.69 1.36 0.95
N GLY A 73 -7.20 2.27 0.13
CA GLY A 73 -8.33 3.13 0.43
C GLY A 73 -9.67 2.39 0.40
N VAL A 74 -10.75 3.09 0.75
CA VAL A 74 -12.07 2.49 0.98
C VAL A 74 -12.73 1.91 -0.27
N ASN A 75 -12.35 2.37 -1.46
CA ASN A 75 -12.86 1.82 -2.72
C ASN A 75 -11.83 0.90 -3.40
N GLY A 76 -10.80 0.47 -2.66
CA GLY A 76 -9.74 -0.40 -3.16
C GLY A 76 -8.60 0.33 -3.88
N GLU A 77 -8.66 1.66 -3.98
CA GLU A 77 -7.58 2.46 -4.55
C GLU A 77 -6.29 2.31 -3.73
N ILE A 78 -5.13 2.24 -4.39
CA ILE A 78 -3.85 2.01 -3.71
C ILE A 78 -2.92 3.21 -3.84
N TYR A 79 -2.19 3.49 -2.75
CA TYR A 79 -1.27 4.63 -2.68
C TYR A 79 -0.03 4.34 -1.83
N PRO A 80 1.18 4.65 -2.31
CA PRO A 80 2.34 4.72 -1.44
C PRO A 80 2.24 5.94 -0.51
N CYS A 81 2.58 5.74 0.76
CA CYS A 81 2.59 6.77 1.79
C CYS A 81 3.88 6.64 2.60
N LYS A 82 4.62 7.74 2.78
CA LYS A 82 5.84 7.72 3.60
C LYS A 82 5.52 7.25 5.00
N LYS A 83 6.29 6.31 5.54
CA LYS A 83 6.09 5.74 6.88
C LYS A 83 5.95 6.82 7.95
N GLU A 84 6.79 7.85 7.90
CA GLU A 84 6.73 8.98 8.84
C GLU A 84 5.44 9.80 8.77
N ILE A 85 4.78 9.87 7.59
CA ILE A 85 3.49 10.53 7.42
C ILE A 85 2.39 9.59 7.90
N PHE A 86 2.50 8.30 7.56
CA PHE A 86 1.56 7.27 7.95
C PHE A 86 1.41 7.20 9.47
N GLU A 87 2.52 7.07 10.21
CA GLU A 87 2.55 6.97 11.67
C GLU A 87 2.00 8.22 12.39
N LYS A 88 2.09 9.39 11.75
CA LYS A 88 1.52 10.64 12.28
C LYS A 88 0.02 10.78 11.97
N THR A 89 -0.50 10.02 11.01
CA THR A 89 -1.85 10.15 10.47
C THR A 89 -2.78 9.04 10.93
N TYR A 90 -2.26 7.83 11.11
CA TYR A 90 -3.03 6.63 11.40
C TYR A 90 -2.57 5.99 12.71
N GLU A 91 -3.54 5.49 13.47
CA GLU A 91 -3.32 4.67 14.65
C GLU A 91 -3.88 3.26 14.38
N LYS A 92 -3.30 2.24 15.00
CA LYS A 92 -3.83 0.87 14.90
C LYS A 92 -5.24 0.83 15.48
N CYS A 93 -6.17 0.23 14.74
CA CYS A 93 -7.51 -0.01 15.26
C CYS A 93 -7.41 -0.99 16.43
N ILE A 94 -8.01 -0.62 17.56
CA ILE A 94 -8.12 -1.53 18.72
C ILE A 94 -9.30 -2.46 18.39
N GLU A 95 -9.02 -3.74 18.18
CA GLU A 95 -10.08 -4.75 18.14
C GLU A 95 -10.85 -4.68 19.46
N LYS A 96 -12.10 -4.23 19.39
CA LYS A 96 -13.00 -4.36 20.53
C LYS A 96 -13.43 -5.82 20.58
N SER A 97 -12.70 -6.63 21.34
CA SER A 97 -13.19 -7.92 21.78
C SER A 97 -14.53 -7.68 22.47
N ILE A 98 -15.61 -8.14 21.85
CA ILE A 98 -16.92 -8.18 22.50
C ILE A 98 -16.78 -9.24 23.60
N VAL A 99 -16.69 -8.77 24.85
CA VAL A 99 -16.81 -9.62 26.05
C VAL A 99 -18.27 -9.70 26.44
#